data_AF-A0A1J8QI42-F1
#
_entry.id   AF-A0A1J8QI42-F1
#
_cell.length_a   1.000
_cell.length_b   1.000
_cell.length_c   1.000
_cell.angle_alpha   90.00
_cell.angle_beta   90.00
_cell.angle_gamma   90.00
#
_symmetry.space_group_name_H-M   'P 1'
#
loop_
_entity.id
_entity.type
_entity.pdbx_description
1 polymer ?
#
loop_
_entity_poly.entity_id
_entity_poly.type
_entity_poly.pdbx_seq_one_letter_code
_entity_poly.pdbx_strand_id
1 'polypeptide(L)'
;MAQNVDILRMVLRMCPPGHPSRSSFLYNLATCLRDRFKHRGILSDLDEAIDLHRAALALRPPGHSLRSLSLYNLATSLQERFNQRGVCLTWMRPLTSIELHFLGDRFKQRGVLPDLDEAIDLHRAALALCPPGHSDRSLSLNNLATSLRDRFIQRGVLSDLDEAIDLHRAALAVCPHSHSDRSSSLQNLAITLHDRFMQRGALSDLDEAIDLHQAALALHPPGHSLRSLSLSNLAAGLQSRFTQR
;
A
#
# COMPACT_ATOMS: atom_id res chain seq x y z
N MET A 1 -8.37 -4.13 22.30
CA MET A 1 -8.85 -3.79 20.94
C MET A 1 -10.37 -3.69 20.84
N ALA A 2 -11.17 -4.70 21.23
CA ALA A 2 -12.64 -4.61 21.17
C ALA A 2 -13.22 -3.47 22.04
N GLN A 3 -12.75 -3.33 23.30
CA GLN A 3 -13.19 -2.26 24.21
C GLN A 3 -12.98 -0.84 23.65
N ASN A 4 -11.91 -0.58 22.89
CA ASN A 4 -11.64 0.75 22.33
C ASN A 4 -12.64 1.13 21.22
N VAL A 5 -13.07 0.15 20.40
CA VAL A 5 -14.06 0.37 19.34
C VAL A 5 -15.42 0.72 19.95
N ASP A 6 -15.84 -0.01 20.98
CA ASP A 6 -17.14 0.20 21.61
C ASP A 6 -17.21 1.55 22.35
N ILE A 7 -16.12 1.94 23.04
CA ILE A 7 -16.01 3.26 23.68
C ILE A 7 -16.10 4.39 22.64
N LEU A 8 -15.35 4.29 21.54
CA LEU A 8 -15.37 5.33 20.49
C LEU A 8 -16.73 5.43 19.78
N ARG A 9 -17.43 4.31 19.59
CA ARG A 9 -18.82 4.31 19.10
C ARG A 9 -19.76 5.02 20.08
N MET A 10 -19.61 4.79 21.38
CA MET A 10 -20.40 5.47 22.40
C MET A 10 -20.14 6.97 22.40
N VAL A 11 -18.87 7.39 22.33
CA VAL A 11 -18.48 8.80 22.24
C VAL A 11 -19.09 9.47 21.01
N LEU A 12 -19.07 8.82 19.84
CA LEU A 12 -19.66 9.36 18.61
C LEU A 12 -21.17 9.52 18.65
N ARG A 13 -21.88 8.65 19.40
CA ARG A 13 -23.33 8.79 19.63
C ARG A 13 -23.66 10.00 20.51
N MET A 14 -22.80 10.29 21.49
CA MET A 14 -22.96 11.42 22.40
C MET A 14 -22.44 12.75 21.81
N CYS A 15 -21.60 12.68 20.79
CA CYS A 15 -20.98 13.84 20.15
C CYS A 15 -21.88 14.39 19.03
N PRO A 16 -22.34 15.66 19.09
CA PRO A 16 -23.18 16.25 18.04
C PRO A 16 -22.45 16.35 16.69
N PRO A 17 -23.18 16.36 15.54
CA PRO A 17 -22.58 16.49 14.21
C PRO A 17 -21.66 17.71 14.01
N GLY A 18 -21.97 18.84 14.64
CA GLY A 18 -21.18 20.08 14.54
C GLY A 18 -20.02 20.21 15.53
N HIS A 19 -19.77 19.19 16.37
CA HIS A 19 -18.74 19.29 17.40
C HIS A 19 -17.33 19.33 16.77
N PRO A 20 -16.44 20.26 17.17
CA PRO A 20 -15.11 20.43 16.56
C PRO A 20 -14.26 19.14 16.54
N SER A 21 -14.29 18.37 17.63
CA SER A 21 -13.53 17.12 17.75
C SER A 21 -14.17 15.91 17.07
N ARG A 22 -15.35 16.06 16.44
CA ARG A 22 -16.05 14.93 15.81
C ARG A 22 -15.20 14.29 14.72
N SER A 23 -14.49 15.09 13.92
CA SER A 23 -13.59 14.59 12.87
C SER A 23 -12.48 13.69 13.45
N SER A 24 -11.97 14.02 14.63
CA SER A 24 -10.96 13.22 15.34
C SER A 24 -11.54 11.93 15.91
N PHE A 25 -12.76 11.94 16.46
CA PHE A 25 -13.40 10.70 16.93
C PHE A 25 -13.71 9.73 15.79
N LEU A 26 -14.21 10.24 14.67
CA LEU A 26 -14.44 9.45 13.46
C LEU A 26 -13.12 8.84 12.95
N TYR A 27 -12.08 9.67 12.86
CA TYR A 27 -10.75 9.24 12.44
C TYR A 27 -10.17 8.15 13.37
N ASN A 28 -10.26 8.33 14.69
CA ASN A 28 -9.73 7.37 15.66
C ASN A 28 -10.49 6.03 15.60
N LEU A 29 -11.83 6.07 15.49
CA LEU A 29 -12.63 4.86 15.33
C LEU A 29 -12.25 4.11 14.05
N ALA A 30 -12.10 4.83 12.93
CA ALA A 30 -11.67 4.25 11.66
C ALA A 30 -10.31 3.55 11.79
N THR A 31 -9.32 4.20 12.44
CA THR A 31 -8.02 3.57 12.67
C THR A 31 -8.09 2.32 13.54
N CYS A 32 -8.89 2.33 14.61
CA CYS A 32 -9.09 1.16 15.47
C CYS A 32 -9.75 -0.01 14.74
N LEU A 33 -10.72 0.28 13.85
CA LEU A 33 -11.37 -0.73 13.03
C LEU A 33 -10.41 -1.32 11.99
N ARG A 34 -9.59 -0.48 11.34
CA ARG A 34 -8.54 -0.96 10.43
C ARG A 34 -7.51 -1.84 11.16
N ASP A 35 -7.09 -1.47 12.36
CA ASP A 35 -6.16 -2.30 13.14
C ASP A 35 -6.81 -3.62 13.55
N ARG A 36 -8.09 -3.59 13.95
CA ARG A 36 -8.86 -4.82 14.22
C ARG A 36 -8.99 -5.70 12.98
N PHE A 37 -9.21 -5.11 11.82
CA PHE A 37 -9.19 -5.79 10.54
C PHE A 37 -7.84 -6.46 10.28
N LYS A 38 -6.72 -5.75 10.46
CA LYS A 38 -5.37 -6.33 10.30
C LYS A 38 -5.12 -7.54 11.19
N HIS A 39 -5.66 -7.54 12.40
CA HIS A 39 -5.49 -8.65 13.34
C HIS A 39 -6.49 -9.80 13.16
N ARG A 40 -7.69 -9.55 12.64
CA ARG A 40 -8.80 -10.53 12.63
C ARG A 40 -9.36 -10.86 11.25
N GLY A 41 -8.97 -10.13 10.20
CA GLY A 41 -9.44 -10.33 8.83
C GLY A 41 -10.92 -10.00 8.61
N ILE A 42 -11.55 -9.25 9.52
CA ILE A 42 -12.99 -8.96 9.45
C ILE A 42 -13.24 -7.85 8.42
N LEU A 43 -13.61 -8.22 7.19
CA LEU A 43 -13.78 -7.27 6.08
C LEU A 43 -14.80 -6.15 6.34
N SER A 44 -15.85 -6.42 7.12
CA SER A 44 -16.83 -5.38 7.50
C SER A 44 -16.20 -4.24 8.31
N ASP A 45 -15.13 -4.52 9.06
CA ASP A 45 -14.41 -3.48 9.81
C ASP A 45 -13.66 -2.55 8.86
N LEU A 46 -13.13 -3.08 7.77
CA LEU A 46 -12.44 -2.30 6.75
C LEU A 46 -13.42 -1.43 5.97
N ASP A 47 -14.59 -1.96 5.59
CA ASP A 47 -15.64 -1.19 4.94
C ASP A 47 -16.14 -0.05 5.86
N GLU A 48 -16.39 -0.33 7.15
CA GLU A 48 -16.77 0.69 8.14
C GLU A 48 -15.65 1.72 8.35
N ALA A 49 -14.38 1.30 8.37
CA ALA A 49 -13.24 2.21 8.50
C ALA A 49 -13.15 3.19 7.32
N ILE A 50 -13.40 2.72 6.09
CA ILE A 50 -13.40 3.58 4.89
C ILE A 50 -14.49 4.65 5.00
N ASP A 51 -15.72 4.26 5.37
CA ASP A 51 -16.83 5.21 5.51
C ASP A 51 -16.56 6.26 6.59
N LEU A 52 -15.98 5.84 7.72
CA LEU A 52 -15.59 6.75 8.79
C LEU A 52 -14.42 7.66 8.41
N HIS A 53 -13.44 7.17 7.65
CA HIS A 53 -12.35 7.99 7.12
C HIS A 53 -12.88 9.04 6.13
N ARG A 54 -13.84 8.69 5.26
CA ARG A 54 -14.53 9.64 4.38
C ARG A 54 -15.29 10.69 5.18
N ALA A 55 -16.04 10.29 6.20
CA ALA A 55 -16.77 11.21 7.07
C ALA A 55 -15.81 12.15 7.84
N ALA A 56 -14.68 11.63 8.35
CA ALA A 56 -13.65 12.45 9.00
C ALA A 56 -13.01 13.46 8.03
N LEU A 57 -12.74 13.04 6.80
CA LEU A 57 -12.17 13.91 5.76
C LEU A 57 -13.14 15.01 5.33
N ALA A 58 -14.44 14.71 5.24
CA ALA A 58 -15.48 15.69 4.92
C ALA A 58 -15.55 16.82 5.96
N LEU A 59 -15.21 16.53 7.23
CA LEU A 59 -15.13 17.51 8.31
C LEU A 59 -13.77 18.23 8.42
N ARG A 60 -12.82 17.96 7.52
CA ARG A 60 -11.47 18.55 7.52
C ARG A 60 -11.22 19.28 6.19
N PRO A 61 -11.71 20.53 6.00
CA PRO A 61 -11.61 21.24 4.73
C PRO A 61 -10.15 21.54 4.32
N PRO A 62 -9.89 21.95 3.05
CA PRO A 62 -8.57 22.39 2.62
C PRO A 62 -7.95 23.41 3.59
N GLY A 63 -6.68 23.22 3.94
CA GLY A 63 -5.97 24.02 4.96
C GLY A 63 -6.07 23.48 6.40
N HIS A 64 -6.94 22.51 6.68
CA HIS A 64 -6.99 21.86 8.00
C HIS A 64 -5.70 21.05 8.26
N SER A 65 -5.08 21.24 9.44
CA SER A 65 -3.79 20.64 9.80
C SER A 65 -3.73 19.11 9.66
N LEU A 66 -4.79 18.41 10.08
CA LEU A 66 -4.90 16.95 9.99
C LEU A 66 -5.47 16.42 8.65
N ARG A 67 -5.62 17.27 7.63
CA ARG A 67 -6.21 16.84 6.35
C ARG A 67 -5.31 15.85 5.61
N SER A 68 -3.99 16.10 5.59
CA SER A 68 -3.01 15.19 4.97
C SER A 68 -3.10 13.78 5.55
N LEU A 69 -3.18 13.67 6.87
CA LEU A 69 -3.30 12.40 7.59
C LEU A 69 -4.62 11.68 7.30
N SER A 70 -5.73 12.41 7.16
CA SER A 70 -7.02 11.83 6.73
C SER A 70 -6.97 11.29 5.31
N LEU A 71 -6.41 12.06 4.36
CA LEU A 71 -6.26 11.63 2.97
C LEU A 71 -5.40 10.37 2.89
N TYR A 72 -4.24 10.38 3.57
CA TYR A 72 -3.31 9.26 3.62
C TYR A 72 -3.97 7.98 4.14
N ASN A 73 -4.68 8.04 5.28
CA ASN A 73 -5.27 6.83 5.86
C ASN A 73 -6.47 6.31 5.07
N LEU A 74 -7.27 7.19 4.48
CA LEU A 74 -8.34 6.77 3.56
C LEU A 74 -7.75 6.03 2.36
N ALA A 75 -6.69 6.58 1.77
CA ALA A 75 -5.98 5.97 0.64
C ALA A 75 -5.45 4.58 1.00
N THR A 76 -4.79 4.44 2.16
CA THR A 76 -4.29 3.15 2.64
C THR A 76 -5.42 2.15 2.91
N SER A 77 -6.55 2.57 3.47
CA SER A 77 -7.70 1.68 3.67
C SER A 77 -8.33 1.21 2.36
N LEU A 78 -8.42 2.08 1.35
CA LEU A 78 -8.90 1.72 0.01
C LEU A 78 -7.94 0.74 -0.67
N GLN A 79 -6.63 0.98 -0.58
CA GLN A 79 -5.62 0.06 -1.09
C GLN A 79 -5.67 -1.30 -0.36
N GLU A 80 -5.82 -1.32 0.96
CA GLU A 80 -5.99 -2.55 1.73
C GLU A 80 -7.23 -3.32 1.27
N ARG A 81 -8.36 -2.64 1.02
CA ARG A 81 -9.57 -3.28 0.49
C ARG A 81 -9.34 -3.83 -0.91
N PHE A 82 -8.60 -3.09 -1.74
CA PHE A 82 -8.18 -3.55 -3.05
C PHE A 82 -7.36 -4.85 -2.95
N ASN A 83 -6.36 -4.89 -2.08
CA ASN A 83 -5.53 -6.07 -1.89
C ASN A 83 -6.34 -7.29 -1.41
N GLN A 84 -7.28 -7.10 -0.48
CA GLN A 84 -8.10 -8.22 0.01
C GLN A 84 -9.05 -8.79 -1.04
N ARG A 85 -9.56 -7.95 -1.95
CA ARG A 85 -10.49 -8.38 -3.00
C ARG A 85 -9.78 -8.74 -4.31
N GLY A 86 -8.53 -8.31 -4.48
CA GLY A 86 -7.66 -8.58 -5.62
C GLY A 86 -6.78 -9.83 -5.47
N VAL A 87 -6.61 -10.37 -4.24
CA VAL A 87 -5.91 -11.64 -4.00
C VAL A 87 -6.83 -12.81 -4.34
N CYS A 88 -7.06 -13.02 -5.64
CA CYS A 88 -7.43 -14.30 -6.19
C CYS A 88 -6.68 -14.48 -7.53
N LEU A 89 -5.71 -15.42 -7.53
CA LEU A 89 -5.18 -16.14 -8.70
C LEU A 89 -4.18 -15.44 -9.65
N THR A 90 -3.05 -14.88 -9.16
CA THR A 90 -1.93 -14.53 -10.08
C THR A 90 -0.54 -14.99 -9.66
N TRP A 91 -0.37 -15.70 -8.54
CA TRP A 91 0.98 -16.06 -8.06
C TRP A 91 1.37 -17.53 -8.21
N MET A 92 0.59 -18.36 -8.90
CA MET A 92 1.01 -19.75 -9.15
C MET A 92 0.35 -20.33 -10.40
N ARG A 93 1.18 -20.54 -11.44
CA ARG A 93 1.09 -21.55 -12.53
C ARG A 93 0.67 -21.06 -13.94
N PRO A 94 1.13 -21.79 -15.00
CA PRO A 94 0.87 -21.45 -16.39
C PRO A 94 -0.58 -21.77 -16.80
N LEU A 95 -1.05 -20.93 -17.71
CA LEU A 95 -2.39 -20.77 -18.26
C LEU A 95 -2.89 -21.98 -19.07
N THR A 96 -4.01 -22.61 -18.66
CA THR A 96 -5.06 -23.18 -19.55
C THR A 96 -6.38 -23.44 -18.81
N SER A 97 -7.50 -23.38 -19.55
CA SER A 97 -8.93 -23.36 -19.13
C SER A 97 -9.46 -21.97 -18.71
N ILE A 98 -9.25 -21.01 -19.61
CA ILE A 98 -9.26 -19.56 -19.31
C ILE A 98 -10.61 -18.87 -19.49
N GLU A 99 -11.65 -19.45 -20.07
CA GLU A 99 -12.78 -18.59 -20.51
C GLU A 99 -14.03 -18.63 -19.63
N LEU A 100 -14.18 -19.59 -18.72
CA LEU A 100 -15.36 -19.67 -17.82
C LEU A 100 -15.15 -19.08 -16.42
N HIS A 101 -13.90 -19.00 -15.93
CA HIS A 101 -13.56 -18.33 -14.67
C HIS A 101 -13.38 -16.80 -14.84
N PHE A 102 -13.04 -16.37 -16.06
CA PHE A 102 -12.66 -15.00 -16.41
C PHE A 102 -13.81 -13.98 -16.29
N LEU A 103 -15.07 -14.42 -16.40
CA LEU A 103 -16.20 -13.51 -16.23
C LEU A 103 -16.47 -13.21 -14.75
N GLY A 104 -16.35 -14.20 -13.87
CA GLY A 104 -16.52 -14.05 -12.42
C GLY A 104 -15.41 -13.21 -11.78
N ASP A 105 -14.16 -13.42 -12.20
CA ASP A 105 -13.01 -12.66 -11.69
C ASP A 105 -12.95 -11.23 -12.24
N ARG A 106 -13.27 -11.02 -13.52
CA ARG A 106 -13.42 -9.65 -14.06
C ARG A 106 -14.51 -8.86 -13.34
N PHE A 107 -15.66 -9.48 -13.05
CA PHE A 107 -16.75 -8.77 -12.38
C PHE A 107 -16.42 -8.42 -10.92
N LYS A 108 -15.69 -9.30 -10.21
CA LYS A 108 -15.20 -9.01 -8.84
C LYS A 108 -14.13 -7.93 -8.84
N GLN A 109 -13.23 -7.90 -9.82
CA GLN A 109 -12.21 -6.84 -9.91
C GLN A 109 -12.78 -5.48 -10.37
N ARG A 110 -13.83 -5.45 -11.20
CA ARG A 110 -14.39 -4.21 -11.76
C ARG A 110 -14.95 -3.26 -10.69
N GLY A 111 -15.42 -3.78 -9.56
CA GLY A 111 -15.87 -2.96 -8.42
C GLY A 111 -14.75 -2.45 -7.51
N VAL A 112 -13.52 -2.93 -7.69
CA VAL A 112 -12.38 -2.71 -6.77
C VAL A 112 -11.30 -1.85 -7.42
N LEU A 113 -11.21 -1.82 -8.76
CA LEU A 113 -10.36 -0.88 -9.49
C LEU A 113 -10.64 0.60 -9.18
N PRO A 114 -11.89 1.06 -8.96
CA PRO A 114 -12.14 2.43 -8.53
C PRO A 114 -11.51 2.77 -7.17
N ASP A 115 -11.43 1.80 -6.23
CA ASP A 115 -10.78 2.03 -4.94
C ASP A 115 -9.28 2.29 -5.12
N LEU A 116 -8.63 1.58 -6.06
CA LEU A 116 -7.22 1.75 -6.34
C LEU A 116 -6.93 3.10 -7.01
N ASP A 117 -7.74 3.52 -7.98
CA ASP A 117 -7.60 4.84 -8.59
C ASP A 117 -7.85 5.96 -7.56
N GLU A 118 -8.90 5.83 -6.72
CA GLU A 118 -9.18 6.77 -5.61
C GLU A 118 -8.01 6.80 -4.61
N ALA A 119 -7.43 5.64 -4.25
CA ALA A 119 -6.28 5.57 -3.37
C ALA A 119 -5.06 6.32 -3.93
N ILE A 120 -4.77 6.18 -5.22
CA ILE A 120 -3.66 6.89 -5.89
C ILE A 120 -3.88 8.40 -5.82
N ASP A 121 -5.08 8.88 -6.16
CA ASP A 121 -5.40 10.31 -6.14
C ASP A 121 -5.31 10.90 -4.72
N LEU A 122 -5.80 10.16 -3.73
CA LEU A 122 -5.73 10.56 -2.32
C LEU A 122 -4.28 10.53 -1.80
N HIS A 123 -3.48 9.55 -2.18
CA HIS A 123 -2.06 9.50 -1.84
C HIS A 123 -1.28 10.69 -2.44
N ARG A 124 -1.56 11.05 -3.69
CA ARG A 124 -1.00 12.26 -4.32
C ARG A 124 -1.43 13.53 -3.57
N ALA A 125 -2.71 13.64 -3.24
CA ALA A 125 -3.24 14.78 -2.48
C ALA A 125 -2.61 14.87 -1.08
N ALA A 126 -2.42 13.75 -0.39
CA ALA A 126 -1.75 13.70 0.90
C ALA A 126 -0.28 14.14 0.79
N LEU A 127 0.44 13.61 -0.21
CA LEU A 127 1.85 13.93 -0.44
C LEU A 127 2.08 15.41 -0.78
N ALA A 128 1.16 16.03 -1.51
CA ALA A 128 1.19 17.46 -1.82
C ALA A 128 1.10 18.35 -0.56
N LEU A 129 0.51 17.84 0.53
CA LEU A 129 0.40 18.53 1.82
C LEU A 129 1.56 18.22 2.77
N CYS A 130 2.48 17.32 2.41
CA CYS A 130 3.63 16.92 3.23
C CYS A 130 4.91 17.56 2.66
N PRO A 131 5.42 18.69 3.17
CA PRO A 131 6.61 19.33 2.62
C PRO A 131 7.88 18.46 2.77
N PRO A 132 8.97 18.78 2.04
CA PRO A 132 10.28 18.15 2.27
C PRO A 132 10.68 18.24 3.76
N GLY A 133 11.15 17.12 4.33
CA GLY A 133 11.50 17.04 5.75
C GLY A 133 10.37 16.61 6.69
N HIS A 134 9.12 16.47 6.21
CA HIS A 134 8.02 15.93 7.01
C HIS A 134 8.27 14.44 7.35
N SER A 135 8.07 14.03 8.62
CA SER A 135 8.35 12.68 9.12
C SER A 135 7.71 11.58 8.27
N ASP A 136 6.45 11.79 7.89
CA ASP A 136 5.63 10.78 7.21
C ASP A 136 5.77 10.81 5.67
N ARG A 137 6.67 11.65 5.13
CA ARG A 137 6.84 11.82 3.69
C ARG A 137 7.40 10.56 3.03
N SER A 138 8.37 9.90 3.67
CA SER A 138 8.96 8.65 3.18
C SER A 138 7.88 7.57 3.01
N LEU A 139 7.04 7.40 4.01
CA LEU A 139 5.96 6.42 4.03
C LEU A 139 4.89 6.74 2.98
N SER A 140 4.53 8.02 2.85
CA SER A 140 3.57 8.49 1.83
C SER A 140 4.06 8.21 0.40
N LEU A 141 5.35 8.46 0.13
CA LEU A 141 5.98 8.15 -1.15
C LEU A 141 5.96 6.66 -1.45
N ASN A 142 6.34 5.83 -0.46
CA ASN A 142 6.38 4.38 -0.61
C ASN A 142 4.98 3.80 -0.91
N ASN A 143 3.94 4.25 -0.22
CA ASN A 143 2.59 3.71 -0.42
C ASN A 143 1.99 4.12 -1.77
N LEU A 144 2.20 5.37 -2.19
CA LEU A 144 1.82 5.81 -3.53
C LEU A 144 2.49 4.95 -4.61
N ALA A 145 3.79 4.70 -4.46
CA ALA A 145 4.55 3.85 -5.38
C ALA A 145 3.98 2.42 -5.42
N THR A 146 3.63 1.83 -4.27
CA THR A 146 2.97 0.53 -4.22
C THR A 146 1.61 0.55 -4.93
N SER A 147 0.78 1.59 -4.74
CA SER A 147 -0.52 1.68 -5.43
C SER A 147 -0.36 1.80 -6.94
N LEU A 148 0.64 2.53 -7.42
CA LEU A 148 0.96 2.63 -8.85
C LEU A 148 1.43 1.28 -9.42
N ARG A 149 2.28 0.56 -8.69
CA ARG A 149 2.66 -0.82 -9.06
C ARG A 149 1.45 -1.74 -9.10
N ASP A 150 0.56 -1.68 -8.11
CA ASP A 150 -0.67 -2.46 -8.10
C ASP A 150 -1.52 -2.16 -9.34
N ARG A 151 -1.61 -0.89 -9.74
CA ARG A 151 -2.35 -0.49 -10.94
C ARG A 151 -1.68 -0.99 -12.22
N PHE A 152 -0.36 -0.97 -12.28
CA PHE A 152 0.40 -1.60 -13.36
C PHE A 152 0.07 -3.08 -13.47
N ILE A 153 0.04 -3.84 -12.37
CA ILE A 153 -0.30 -5.27 -12.39
C ILE A 153 -1.70 -5.50 -12.96
N GLN A 154 -2.66 -4.63 -12.64
CA GLN A 154 -4.04 -4.78 -13.09
C GLN A 154 -4.27 -4.32 -14.55
N ARG A 155 -3.55 -3.30 -15.02
CA ARG A 155 -3.85 -2.62 -16.29
C ARG A 155 -2.70 -2.62 -17.31
N GLY A 156 -1.50 -3.03 -16.91
CA GLY A 156 -0.30 -3.01 -17.75
C GLY A 156 0.21 -1.61 -18.10
N VAL A 157 -0.17 -0.58 -17.33
CA VAL A 157 0.22 0.82 -17.61
C VAL A 157 1.69 1.02 -17.23
N LEU A 158 2.59 0.89 -18.21
CA LEU A 158 4.05 0.94 -17.97
C LEU A 158 4.54 2.25 -17.34
N SER A 159 3.88 3.38 -17.60
CA SER A 159 4.24 4.66 -16.99
C SER A 159 4.06 4.66 -15.46
N ASP A 160 3.11 3.88 -14.94
CA ASP A 160 2.92 3.74 -13.49
C ASP A 160 4.09 3.03 -12.85
N LEU A 161 4.70 2.09 -13.56
CA LEU A 161 5.85 1.33 -13.08
C LEU A 161 7.10 2.20 -13.03
N ASP A 162 7.31 3.05 -14.04
CA ASP A 162 8.39 4.04 -14.04
C ASP A 162 8.19 5.07 -12.91
N GLU A 163 6.97 5.60 -12.73
CA GLU A 163 6.65 6.52 -11.62
C GLU A 163 6.83 5.85 -10.25
N ALA A 164 6.42 4.59 -10.09
CA ALA A 164 6.59 3.84 -8.85
C ALA A 164 8.08 3.69 -8.46
N ILE A 165 8.96 3.41 -9.43
CA ILE A 165 10.40 3.30 -9.20
C ILE A 165 10.97 4.62 -8.71
N ASP A 166 10.62 5.73 -9.36
CA ASP A 166 11.10 7.07 -8.98
C ASP A 166 10.63 7.46 -7.57
N LEU A 167 9.37 7.15 -7.23
CA LEU A 167 8.82 7.40 -5.91
C LEU A 167 9.45 6.52 -4.82
N HIS A 168 9.71 5.24 -5.09
CA HIS A 168 10.41 4.36 -4.16
C HIS A 168 11.85 4.84 -3.90
N ARG A 169 12.55 5.29 -4.95
CA ARG A 169 13.88 5.92 -4.80
C ARG A 169 13.82 7.20 -3.97
N ALA A 170 12.84 8.06 -4.24
CA ALA A 170 12.62 9.27 -3.46
C ALA A 170 12.32 8.95 -1.98
N ALA A 171 11.53 7.90 -1.71
CA ALA A 171 11.25 7.44 -0.35
C ALA A 171 12.54 7.01 0.38
N LEU A 172 13.40 6.23 -0.28
CA LEU A 172 14.67 5.76 0.29
C LEU A 172 15.68 6.88 0.54
N ALA A 173 15.67 7.92 -0.30
CA ALA A 173 16.55 9.09 -0.16
C ALA A 173 16.22 9.92 1.09
N VAL A 174 14.94 9.98 1.48
CA VAL A 174 14.50 10.72 2.68
C VAL A 174 14.30 9.84 3.91
N CYS A 175 14.34 8.51 3.76
CA CYS A 175 14.16 7.56 4.86
C CYS A 175 15.47 7.37 5.66
N PRO A 176 15.50 7.67 6.97
CA PRO A 176 16.69 7.43 7.79
C PRO A 176 17.13 5.97 7.76
N HIS A 177 18.45 5.74 7.82
CA HIS A 177 19.03 4.38 7.79
C HIS A 177 18.56 3.50 8.96
N SER A 178 18.24 4.10 10.11
CA SER A 178 17.79 3.43 11.32
C SER A 178 16.27 3.16 11.36
N HIS A 179 15.51 3.54 10.33
CA HIS A 179 14.06 3.40 10.33
C HIS A 179 13.63 1.96 10.03
N SER A 180 12.69 1.41 10.80
CA SER A 180 12.16 0.04 10.64
C SER A 180 11.66 -0.24 9.21
N ASP A 181 11.05 0.77 8.60
CA ASP A 181 10.35 0.64 7.31
C ASP A 181 11.29 0.78 6.10
N ARG A 182 12.57 1.05 6.32
CA ARG A 182 13.56 1.12 5.24
C ARG A 182 13.69 -0.22 4.52
N SER A 183 13.66 -1.33 5.26
CA SER A 183 13.74 -2.67 4.68
C SER A 183 12.55 -2.98 3.74
N SER A 184 11.34 -2.60 4.14
CA SER A 184 10.14 -2.71 3.29
C SER A 184 10.25 -1.86 2.03
N SER A 185 10.78 -0.63 2.15
CA SER A 185 10.97 0.27 1.00
C SER A 185 11.98 -0.29 -0.01
N LEU A 186 13.09 -0.86 0.47
CA LEU A 186 14.08 -1.55 -0.38
C LEU A 186 13.46 -2.75 -1.11
N GLN A 187 12.70 -3.56 -0.38
CA GLN A 187 12.04 -4.74 -0.95
C GLN A 187 11.01 -4.35 -2.02
N ASN A 188 10.20 -3.32 -1.78
CA ASN A 188 9.21 -2.85 -2.75
C ASN A 188 9.88 -2.31 -4.02
N LEU A 189 10.96 -1.53 -3.90
CA LEU A 189 11.71 -1.05 -5.06
C LEU A 189 12.26 -2.22 -5.88
N ALA A 190 12.88 -3.20 -5.21
CA ALA A 190 13.45 -4.38 -5.86
C ALA A 190 12.39 -5.18 -6.64
N ILE A 191 11.21 -5.40 -6.04
CA ILE A 191 10.09 -6.07 -6.72
C ILE A 191 9.62 -5.25 -7.92
N THR A 192 9.50 -3.93 -7.78
CA THR A 192 9.05 -3.04 -8.87
C THR A 192 10.04 -3.03 -10.05
N LEU A 193 11.34 -3.04 -9.76
CA LEU A 193 12.41 -3.17 -10.77
C LEU A 193 12.37 -4.54 -11.45
N HIS A 194 12.15 -5.61 -10.69
CA HIS A 194 11.97 -6.94 -11.26
C HIS A 194 10.75 -7.01 -12.19
N ASP A 195 9.62 -6.42 -11.81
CA ASP A 195 8.44 -6.32 -12.68
C ASP A 195 8.77 -5.57 -13.98
N ARG A 196 9.56 -4.48 -13.91
CA ARG A 196 9.97 -3.73 -15.11
C ARG A 196 10.92 -4.52 -15.99
N PHE A 197 11.85 -5.26 -15.38
CA PHE A 197 12.71 -6.21 -16.07
C PHE A 197 11.88 -7.26 -16.83
N MET A 198 10.84 -7.83 -16.22
CA MET A 198 9.99 -8.81 -16.90
C MET A 198 9.25 -8.22 -18.11
N GLN A 199 9.02 -6.90 -18.14
CA GLN A 199 8.41 -6.22 -19.29
C GLN A 199 9.40 -5.80 -20.38
N ARG A 200 10.59 -5.33 -20.00
CA ARG A 200 11.54 -4.68 -20.92
C ARG A 200 12.83 -5.45 -21.16
N GLY A 201 13.14 -6.46 -20.34
CA GLY A 201 14.37 -7.26 -20.42
C GLY A 201 15.64 -6.51 -20.02
N ALA A 202 15.54 -5.32 -19.43
CA ALA A 202 16.70 -4.51 -19.07
C ALA A 202 17.47 -5.13 -17.89
N LEU A 203 18.61 -5.77 -18.17
CA LEU A 203 19.41 -6.45 -17.14
C LEU A 203 19.87 -5.52 -16.00
N SER A 204 20.03 -4.22 -16.26
CA SER A 204 20.32 -3.23 -15.22
C SER A 204 19.27 -3.20 -14.10
N ASP A 205 18.00 -3.38 -14.45
CA ASP A 205 16.91 -3.40 -13.46
C ASP A 205 16.96 -4.67 -12.61
N LEU A 206 17.27 -5.81 -13.23
CA LEU A 206 17.41 -7.08 -12.52
C LEU A 206 18.62 -7.05 -11.56
N ASP A 207 19.72 -6.45 -12.00
CA ASP A 207 20.93 -6.30 -11.21
C ASP A 207 20.68 -5.41 -9.99
N GLU A 208 20.05 -4.25 -10.19
CA GLU A 208 19.66 -3.35 -9.10
C GLU A 208 18.67 -4.02 -8.13
N ALA A 209 17.69 -4.79 -8.64
CA ALA A 209 16.75 -5.54 -7.80
C ALA A 209 17.45 -6.55 -6.89
N ILE A 210 18.46 -7.27 -7.41
CA ILE A 210 19.26 -8.21 -6.62
C ILE A 210 20.03 -7.48 -5.51
N ASP A 211 20.70 -6.37 -5.83
CA ASP A 211 21.47 -5.58 -4.87
C ASP A 211 20.57 -5.03 -3.75
N LEU A 212 19.37 -4.55 -4.11
CA LEU A 212 18.38 -4.07 -3.15
C LEU A 212 17.82 -5.19 -2.25
N HIS A 213 17.57 -6.38 -2.80
CA HIS A 213 17.18 -7.54 -2.00
C HIS A 213 18.27 -7.98 -1.02
N GLN A 214 19.54 -7.92 -1.42
CA GLN A 214 20.66 -8.16 -0.52
C GLN A 214 20.76 -7.09 0.58
N ALA A 215 20.58 -5.82 0.23
CA ALA A 215 20.57 -4.72 1.19
C ALA A 215 19.42 -4.86 2.20
N ALA A 216 18.22 -5.24 1.75
CA ALA A 216 17.08 -5.51 2.64
C ALA A 216 17.35 -6.70 3.58
N LEU A 217 17.94 -7.78 3.05
CA LEU A 217 18.29 -8.96 3.83
C LEU A 217 19.35 -8.67 4.91
N ALA A 218 20.28 -7.76 4.64
CA ALA A 218 21.29 -7.32 5.60
C ALA A 218 20.69 -6.59 6.82
N LEU A 219 19.51 -5.98 6.67
CA LEU A 219 18.78 -5.33 7.76
C LEU A 219 17.98 -6.31 8.64
N HIS A 220 17.86 -7.58 8.24
CA HIS A 220 17.06 -8.58 8.96
C HIS A 220 17.96 -9.61 9.63
N PRO A 221 18.24 -9.54 10.94
CA PRO A 221 19.03 -10.56 11.63
C PRO A 221 18.37 -11.96 11.57
N PRO A 222 19.12 -13.05 11.82
CA PRO A 222 18.56 -14.39 11.91
C PRO A 222 17.38 -14.44 12.90
N GLY A 223 16.23 -14.98 12.46
CA GLY A 223 14.99 -15.02 13.25
C GLY A 223 13.99 -13.89 12.97
N HIS A 224 14.33 -12.90 12.14
CA HIS A 224 13.39 -11.86 11.73
C HIS A 224 12.28 -12.40 10.82
N SER A 225 11.02 -12.02 11.08
CA SER A 225 9.83 -12.57 10.40
C SER A 225 9.81 -12.32 8.88
N LEU A 226 10.41 -11.23 8.41
CA LEU A 226 10.47 -10.87 6.98
C LEU A 226 11.72 -11.41 6.25
N ARG A 227 12.61 -12.13 6.95
CA ARG A 227 13.86 -12.65 6.36
C ARG A 227 13.59 -13.72 5.29
N SER A 228 12.61 -14.59 5.52
CA SER A 228 12.23 -15.66 4.57
C SER A 228 11.73 -15.08 3.25
N LEU A 229 10.87 -14.07 3.30
CA LEU A 229 10.36 -13.37 2.12
C LEU A 229 11.50 -12.71 1.31
N SER A 230 12.43 -12.05 2.01
CA SER A 230 13.60 -11.42 1.39
C SER A 230 14.49 -12.44 0.68
N LEU A 231 14.69 -13.62 1.28
CA LEU A 231 15.46 -14.73 0.68
C LEU A 231 14.76 -15.31 -0.56
N SER A 232 13.44 -15.53 -0.50
CA SER A 232 12.67 -16.04 -1.64
C SER A 232 12.76 -15.11 -2.85
N ASN A 233 12.62 -13.80 -2.62
CA ASN A 233 12.68 -12.81 -3.70
C ASN A 233 14.10 -12.71 -4.29
N LEU A 234 15.13 -12.74 -3.44
CA LEU A 234 16.52 -12.80 -3.90
C LEU A 234 16.79 -14.05 -4.76
N ALA A 235 16.28 -15.21 -4.33
CA ALA A 235 16.43 -16.45 -5.09
C ALA A 235 15.75 -16.36 -6.47
N ALA A 236 14.55 -15.77 -6.55
CA ALA A 236 13.85 -15.54 -7.81
C ALA A 236 14.63 -14.61 -8.76
N GLY A 237 15.21 -13.53 -8.22
CA GLY A 237 16.06 -12.61 -8.99
C GLY A 237 17.32 -13.30 -9.54
N LEU A 238 18.02 -14.06 -8.68
CA LEU A 238 19.22 -14.81 -9.08
C LEU A 238 18.91 -15.89 -10.12
N GLN A 239 17.79 -16.60 -9.97
CA GLN A 239 17.34 -17.59 -10.95
C GLN A 239 17.06 -16.93 -12.31
N SER A 240 16.33 -15.81 -12.30
CA SER A 240 16.04 -15.05 -13.53
C SER A 240 17.33 -14.58 -14.21
N ARG A 241 18.33 -14.18 -13.42
CA ARG A 241 19.63 -13.77 -13.96
C ARG A 241 20.41 -14.94 -14.56
N PHE A 242 20.32 -16.12 -13.96
CA PHE A 242 20.94 -17.32 -14.48
C PHE A 242 20.34 -17.76 -15.82
N THR A 243 19.03 -17.60 -16.00
CA THR A 243 18.32 -17.98 -17.25
C THR A 243 18.54 -17.01 -18.41
N GLN A 244 19.07 -15.81 -18.14
CA GLN A 244 19.37 -14.79 -19.15
C GLN A 244 20.84 -14.83 -19.63
N ARG A 245 21.62 -15.80 -19.15
CA ARG A 245 22.96 -16.14 -19.64
C ARG A 245 22.87 -17.20 -20.73
#